data_AF-A0A7C7Y354-F1
#
_entry.id   AF-A0A7C7Y354-F1
#
_cell.length_a   1.000
_cell.length_b   1.000
_cell.length_c   1.000
_cell.angle_alpha   90.00
_cell.angle_beta   90.00
_cell.angle_gamma   90.00
#
_symmetry.space_group_name_H-M   'P 1'
#
loop_
_entity.id
_entity.type
_entity.pdbx_description
1 polymer ?
#
loop_
_entity_poly.entity_id
_entity_poly.type
_entity_poly.pdbx_seq_one_letter_code
_entity_poly.pdbx_strand_id
1 'polypeptide(L)'
;MWFEQGSGRRPRVLQSAWLYETLSPHVDELVVAGVTQSRGLKSDKRDAYGLAEKLRVGNLDKIVFKSPRQFTRLRELSRIHMTLVKDAVRVQARIKSLYRSRGILVSGEKVYGTRHRDDWQKQLCSSAQTRATRLYDHLDFLLWEQAPML
;
A
#
# COMPACT_ATOMS: atom_id res chain seq x y z
N MET A 1 -7.95 -18.61 -17.24
CA MET A 1 -8.65 -17.50 -17.91
C MET A 1 -9.01 -16.47 -16.85
N TRP A 2 -8.13 -15.49 -16.62
CA TRP A 2 -8.39 -14.28 -15.83
C TRP A 2 -7.73 -13.15 -16.61
N PHE A 3 -8.57 -12.46 -17.37
CA PHE A 3 -8.24 -11.27 -18.13
C PHE A 3 -8.55 -10.10 -17.20
N GLU A 4 -7.53 -9.38 -16.74
CA GLU A 4 -7.73 -8.08 -16.11
C GLU A 4 -6.87 -7.07 -16.88
N GLN A 5 -7.41 -6.70 -18.04
CA GLN A 5 -6.97 -5.57 -18.83
C GLN A 5 -7.54 -4.32 -18.16
N GLY A 6 -6.82 -3.81 -17.16
CA GLY A 6 -7.09 -2.53 -16.53
C GLY A 6 -5.75 -1.88 -16.25
N SER A 7 -5.44 -0.81 -16.97
CA SER A 7 -4.18 -0.07 -16.86
C SER A 7 -4.01 0.46 -15.42
N GLY A 8 -3.40 -0.34 -14.56
CA GLY A 8 -2.93 0.07 -13.24
C GLY A 8 -1.74 1.01 -13.39
N ARG A 9 -1.97 2.21 -13.93
CA ARG A 9 -1.08 3.34 -13.65
C ARG A 9 -1.22 3.59 -12.16
N ARG A 10 -0.36 2.94 -11.36
CA ARG A 10 -0.10 3.36 -9.99
C ARG A 10 0.04 4.88 -10.03
N PRO A 11 -0.67 5.64 -9.19
CA PRO A 11 -0.49 7.08 -9.15
C PRO A 11 1.00 7.35 -8.97
N ARG A 12 1.65 7.82 -10.05
CA ARG A 12 3.09 8.10 -10.13
C ARG A 12 3.46 9.36 -9.32
N VAL A 13 2.62 9.68 -8.35
CA VAL A 13 2.62 10.89 -7.53
C VAL A 13 3.23 10.60 -6.15
N LEU A 14 3.50 9.33 -5.84
CA LEU A 14 4.05 8.89 -4.55
C LEU A 14 5.57 9.06 -4.44
N GLN A 15 6.30 9.28 -5.54
CA GLN A 15 7.77 9.42 -5.52
C GLN A 15 8.27 10.87 -5.46
N SER A 16 7.40 11.86 -5.65
CA SER A 16 7.78 13.29 -5.70
C SER A 16 7.60 14.02 -4.37
N ALA A 17 7.17 13.34 -3.30
CA ALA A 17 6.89 13.97 -2.01
C ALA A 17 8.16 14.51 -1.34
N TRP A 18 9.21 13.69 -1.24
CA TRP A 18 10.49 14.09 -0.63
C TRP A 18 11.13 15.26 -1.40
N LEU A 19 11.09 15.20 -2.74
CA LEU A 19 11.67 16.24 -3.59
C LEU A 19 10.92 17.57 -3.40
N TYR A 20 9.60 17.51 -3.24
CA TYR A 20 8.81 18.70 -2.92
C TYR A 20 9.16 19.25 -1.54
N GLU A 21 9.26 18.40 -0.51
CA GLU A 21 9.58 18.85 0.85
C GLU A 21 10.96 19.51 0.93
N THR A 22 11.95 19.01 0.19
CA THR A 22 13.30 19.59 0.14
C THR A 22 13.35 20.91 -0.63
N LEU A 23 12.65 21.01 -1.76
CA LEU A 23 12.74 22.18 -2.64
C LEU A 23 11.75 23.29 -2.28
N SER A 24 10.60 22.97 -1.69
CA SER A 24 9.56 23.95 -1.33
C SER A 24 10.04 25.13 -0.49
N PRO A 25 11.02 25.01 0.43
CA PRO A 25 11.55 26.17 1.15
C PRO A 25 12.44 27.10 0.30
N HIS A 26 12.90 26.64 -0.87
CA HIS A 26 13.93 27.29 -1.68
C HIS A 26 13.39 27.84 -3.02
N VAL A 27 12.11 27.60 -3.34
CA VAL A 27 11.50 28.00 -4.62
C VAL A 27 10.12 28.63 -4.40
N ASP A 28 9.77 29.62 -5.20
CA ASP A 28 8.49 30.34 -5.09
C ASP A 28 7.28 29.48 -5.49
N GLU A 29 7.42 28.68 -6.55
CA GLU A 29 6.38 27.78 -7.05
C GLU A 29 6.96 26.43 -7.46
N LEU A 30 6.41 25.35 -6.93
CA LEU A 30 6.83 23.99 -7.26
C LEU A 30 5.66 23.15 -7.77
N VAL A 31 5.78 22.68 -9.01
CA VAL A 31 4.72 21.95 -9.72
C VAL A 31 5.27 20.66 -10.32
N VAL A 32 4.55 19.56 -10.13
CA VAL A 32 4.86 18.32 -10.87
C VAL A 32 4.08 18.31 -12.18
N ALA A 33 4.80 18.49 -13.28
CA ALA A 33 4.26 18.44 -14.63
C ALA A 33 4.04 17.00 -15.09
N GLY A 34 2.85 16.70 -15.61
CA GLY A 34 2.60 15.47 -16.35
C GLY A 34 2.96 15.67 -17.82
N VAL A 35 4.09 15.12 -18.28
CA VAL A 35 4.48 15.20 -19.70
C VAL A 35 3.61 14.24 -20.52
N THR A 36 2.76 14.79 -21.38
CA THR A 36 1.84 14.00 -22.24
C THR A 36 2.48 13.62 -23.57
N GLN A 37 3.44 14.42 -24.07
CA GLN A 37 4.19 14.15 -25.32
C GLN A 37 5.64 14.66 -25.20
N SER A 38 6.62 13.86 -25.60
CA SER A 38 8.02 14.28 -25.76
C SER A 38 8.27 14.66 -27.22
N ARG A 39 8.78 15.87 -27.50
CA ARG A 39 9.18 16.28 -28.85
C ARG A 39 10.70 16.18 -29.00
N GLY A 40 11.17 15.21 -29.79
CA GLY A 40 12.58 15.08 -30.15
C GLY A 40 13.44 14.23 -29.21
N LEU A 41 14.75 14.35 -29.33
CA LEU A 41 15.74 13.62 -28.53
C LEU A 41 15.69 14.05 -27.07
N LYS A 42 15.74 13.08 -26.15
CA LYS A 42 15.69 13.29 -24.70
C LYS A 42 16.82 14.22 -24.26
N SER A 43 16.47 15.34 -23.64
CA SER A 43 17.44 16.27 -23.07
C SER A 43 16.85 16.92 -21.83
N ASP A 44 17.21 16.42 -20.65
CA ASP A 44 16.64 16.85 -19.38
C ASP A 44 16.79 18.37 -19.16
N LYS A 45 17.89 18.98 -19.64
CA LYS A 45 18.10 20.44 -19.58
C LYS A 45 17.09 21.22 -20.43
N ARG A 46 16.87 20.79 -21.67
CA ARG A 46 15.91 21.45 -22.58
C ARG A 46 14.47 21.22 -22.12
N ASP A 47 14.18 20.02 -21.63
CA ASP A 47 12.88 19.65 -21.10
C ASP A 47 12.55 20.45 -19.83
N ALA A 48 13.50 20.58 -18.89
CA ALA A 48 13.33 21.40 -17.68
C ALA A 48 13.09 22.87 -18.02
N TYR A 49 13.88 23.44 -18.93
CA TYR A 49 13.71 24.84 -19.35
C TYR A 49 12.36 25.06 -20.04
N GLY A 50 11.96 24.15 -20.95
CA GLY A 50 10.68 24.23 -21.63
C GLY A 50 9.48 24.12 -20.67
N LEU A 51 9.59 23.29 -19.62
CA LEU A 51 8.57 23.20 -18.59
C LEU A 51 8.52 24.44 -17.69
N ALA A 52 9.67 25.02 -17.33
CA ALA A 52 9.73 26.26 -16.56
C ALA A 52 9.10 27.43 -17.33
N GLU A 53 9.35 27.52 -18.63
CA GLU A 53 8.76 28.57 -19.46
C GLU A 53 7.25 28.39 -19.65
N LYS A 54 6.78 27.15 -19.84
CA LYS A 54 5.35 26.84 -19.83
C LYS A 54 4.69 27.20 -18.51
N LEU A 55 5.37 26.98 -17.38
CA LEU A 55 4.86 27.32 -16.05
C LEU A 55 4.74 28.83 -15.89
N ARG A 56 5.77 29.58 -16.30
CA ARG A 56 5.83 31.04 -16.25
C ARG A 56 4.67 31.70 -17.02
N VAL A 57 4.26 31.12 -18.16
CA VAL A 57 3.17 31.64 -19.00
C VAL A 57 1.81 31.03 -18.60
N GLY A 58 1.76 30.14 -17.61
CA GLY A 58 0.53 29.46 -17.17
C GLY A 58 -0.02 28.43 -18.18
N ASN A 59 0.77 28.02 -19.16
CA ASN A 59 0.37 27.13 -20.26
C ASN A 59 0.86 25.69 -20.04
N LEU A 60 0.65 25.17 -18.82
CA LEU A 60 1.07 23.83 -18.46
C LEU A 60 -0.03 22.81 -18.77
N ASP A 61 0.23 21.93 -19.74
CA ASP A 61 -0.75 20.96 -20.28
C ASP A 61 -1.41 20.08 -19.20
N LYS A 62 -0.64 19.68 -18.18
CA LYS A 62 -1.15 18.86 -17.08
C LYS A 62 -0.38 19.11 -15.80
N ILE A 63 -1.06 19.70 -14.83
CA ILE A 63 -0.58 19.82 -13.46
C ILE A 63 -1.04 18.58 -12.68
N VAL A 64 -0.09 17.76 -12.23
CA VAL A 64 -0.39 16.48 -11.55
C VAL A 64 -0.37 16.64 -10.03
N PHE A 65 0.37 17.61 -9.50
CA PHE A 65 0.57 17.76 -8.06
C PHE A 65 0.78 19.23 -7.69
N LYS A 66 -0.11 19.79 -6.85
CA LYS A 66 0.00 21.16 -6.33
C LYS A 66 0.40 21.26 -4.87
N SER A 67 0.24 20.21 -4.06
CA SER A 67 0.61 20.27 -2.64
C SER A 67 0.72 18.88 -2.01
N PRO A 68 1.87 18.54 -1.39
CA PRO A 68 1.95 17.40 -0.51
C PRO A 68 1.14 17.63 0.77
N ARG A 69 1.25 18.82 1.38
CA ARG A 69 0.87 19.08 2.77
C ARG A 69 -0.62 18.85 3.06
N GLN A 70 -1.51 19.23 2.15
CA GLN A 70 -2.96 19.14 2.40
C GLN A 70 -3.48 17.71 2.59
N PHE A 71 -2.80 16.71 2.02
CA PHE A 71 -3.23 15.31 2.09
C PHE A 71 -2.15 14.36 2.65
N THR A 72 -1.04 14.87 3.19
CA THR A 72 0.02 14.01 3.75
C THR A 72 -0.54 13.10 4.84
N ARG A 73 -1.31 13.65 5.79
CA ARG A 73 -1.91 12.86 6.89
C ARG A 73 -2.85 11.77 6.37
N LEU A 74 -3.69 12.06 5.38
CA LEU A 74 -4.59 11.08 4.77
C LEU A 74 -3.82 9.97 4.04
N ARG A 75 -2.73 10.31 3.33
CA ARG A 75 -1.87 9.31 2.68
C ARG A 75 -1.21 8.40 3.70
N GLU A 76 -0.71 8.93 4.81
CA GLU A 76 -0.14 8.11 5.88
C GLU A 76 -1.17 7.18 6.51
N LEU A 77 -2.38 7.67 6.81
CA LEU A 77 -3.46 6.83 7.31
C LEU A 77 -3.82 5.71 6.31
N SER A 78 -3.91 6.04 5.02
CA SER A 78 -4.14 5.05 3.96
C SER A 78 -3.00 4.00 3.89
N ARG A 79 -1.74 4.43 4.01
CA ARG A 79 -0.57 3.52 4.04
C ARG A 79 -0.59 2.59 5.25
N ILE A 80 -0.95 3.11 6.43
CA ILE A 80 -1.10 2.31 7.65
C ILE A 80 -2.20 1.28 7.45
N HIS A 81 -3.39 1.70 7.00
CA HIS A 81 -4.50 0.78 6.73
C HIS A 81 -4.10 -0.33 5.75
N MET A 82 -3.47 0.02 4.62
CA MET A 82 -3.01 -0.98 3.64
C MET A 82 -1.96 -1.93 4.22
N THR A 83 -1.11 -1.46 5.13
CA THR A 83 -0.11 -2.29 5.81
C THR A 83 -0.78 -3.26 6.77
N LEU A 84 -1.70 -2.80 7.60
CA LEU A 84 -2.46 -3.62 8.55
C LEU A 84 -3.25 -4.72 7.84
N VAL A 85 -3.96 -4.39 6.76
CA VAL A 85 -4.69 -5.38 5.95
C VAL A 85 -3.74 -6.44 5.39
N LYS A 86 -2.58 -6.04 4.85
CA LYS A 86 -1.59 -7.00 4.32
C LYS A 86 -1.03 -7.90 5.42
N ASP A 87 -0.75 -7.35 6.59
CA ASP A 87 -0.21 -8.12 7.70
C ASP A 87 -1.25 -9.11 8.25
N ALA A 88 -2.53 -8.73 8.31
CA ALA A 88 -3.60 -9.65 8.67
C ALA A 88 -3.68 -10.84 7.69
N VAL A 89 -3.62 -10.59 6.38
CA VAL A 89 -3.60 -11.64 5.34
C VAL A 89 -2.36 -12.53 5.46
N ARG A 90 -1.19 -11.97 5.80
CA ARG A 90 0.03 -12.75 6.04
C ARG A 90 -0.09 -13.65 7.27
N VAL A 91 -0.66 -13.16 8.36
CA VAL A 91 -0.90 -13.98 9.56
C VAL A 91 -1.88 -15.11 9.25
N GLN A 92 -2.97 -14.82 8.55
CA GLN A 92 -3.92 -15.82 8.05
C GLN A 92 -3.23 -16.90 7.20
N ALA A 93 -2.35 -16.52 6.28
CA ALA A 93 -1.59 -17.45 5.47
C ALA A 93 -0.63 -18.32 6.30
N ARG A 94 0.03 -17.73 7.33
CA ARG A 94 0.88 -18.47 8.28
C ARG A 94 0.09 -19.49 9.09
N ILE A 95 -1.11 -19.14 9.55
CA ILE A 95 -2.03 -20.08 10.23
C ILE A 95 -2.36 -21.26 9.30
N LYS A 96 -2.82 -20.98 8.08
CA LYS A 96 -3.13 -22.05 7.09
C LYS A 96 -1.90 -22.91 6.77
N SER A 97 -0.72 -22.32 6.66
CA SER A 97 0.54 -23.03 6.42
C SER A 97 0.91 -23.96 7.59
N LEU A 98 0.71 -23.52 8.83
CA LEU A 98 0.96 -24.35 10.02
C LEU A 98 0.14 -25.64 9.97
N TYR A 99 -1.16 -25.55 9.73
CA TYR A 99 -2.04 -26.72 9.61
C TYR A 99 -1.67 -27.61 8.41
N ARG A 100 -1.41 -27.02 7.23
CA ARG A 100 -1.01 -27.78 6.03
C ARG A 100 0.29 -28.55 6.22
N SER A 101 1.26 -27.97 6.93
CA SER A 101 2.53 -28.66 7.23
C SER A 101 2.35 -29.93 8.09
N ARG A 102 1.17 -30.12 8.69
CA ARG A 102 0.78 -31.28 9.48
C ARG A 102 -0.25 -32.17 8.79
N GLY A 103 -0.45 -32.00 7.48
CA GLY A 103 -1.41 -32.80 6.70
C GLY A 103 -2.87 -32.41 6.91
N ILE A 104 -3.15 -31.35 7.66
CA ILE A 104 -4.51 -30.90 7.94
C ILE A 104 -4.96 -29.98 6.81
N LEU A 105 -5.95 -30.43 6.03
CA LEU A 105 -6.52 -29.67 4.93
C LEU A 105 -7.41 -28.54 5.47
N VAL A 106 -6.95 -27.30 5.30
CA VAL A 106 -7.73 -26.11 5.65
C VAL A 106 -8.45 -25.58 4.42
N SER A 107 -9.78 -25.69 4.43
CA SER A 107 -10.68 -25.07 3.45
C SER A 107 -11.49 -23.93 4.10
N GLY A 108 -11.67 -22.83 3.36
CA GLY A 108 -12.46 -21.68 3.79
C GLY A 108 -11.83 -20.78 4.85
N GLU A 109 -12.68 -20.05 5.56
CA GLU A 109 -12.33 -19.01 6.56
C GLU A 109 -12.60 -19.44 8.01
N LYS A 110 -13.30 -20.57 8.22
CA LYS A 110 -13.67 -21.06 9.55
C LYS A 110 -12.47 -21.24 10.48
N VAL A 111 -11.28 -21.50 9.93
CA VAL A 111 -10.02 -21.62 10.67
C VAL A 111 -9.65 -20.37 11.48
N TYR A 112 -10.13 -19.19 11.09
CA TYR A 112 -9.84 -17.92 11.75
C TYR A 112 -10.89 -17.53 12.78
N GLY A 113 -12.12 -18.02 12.64
CA GLY A 113 -13.25 -17.62 13.47
C GLY A 113 -13.06 -18.07 14.91
N THR A 114 -13.19 -17.14 15.86
CA THR A 114 -12.98 -17.39 17.31
C THR A 114 -13.73 -18.62 17.82
N ARG A 115 -14.97 -18.84 17.36
CA ARG A 115 -15.80 -20.01 17.72
C ARG A 115 -15.24 -21.38 17.33
N HIS A 116 -14.36 -21.45 16.33
CA HIS A 116 -13.85 -22.71 15.80
C HIS A 116 -12.38 -22.96 16.14
N ARG A 117 -11.66 -21.96 16.69
CA ARG A 117 -10.20 -22.05 16.90
C ARG A 117 -9.81 -23.19 17.83
N ASP A 118 -10.59 -23.43 18.87
CA ASP A 118 -10.30 -24.48 19.84
C ASP A 118 -10.38 -25.87 19.19
N ASP A 119 -11.37 -26.09 18.33
CA ASP A 119 -11.53 -27.35 17.60
C ASP A 119 -10.44 -27.55 16.55
N TRP A 120 -9.95 -26.48 15.93
CA TRP A 120 -8.77 -26.54 15.06
C TRP A 120 -7.49 -26.82 15.86
N GLN A 121 -7.29 -26.17 17.00
CA GLN A 121 -6.10 -26.37 17.85
C GLN A 121 -6.00 -27.80 18.41
N LYS A 122 -7.14 -28.45 18.72
CA LYS A 122 -7.18 -29.87 19.13
C LYS A 122 -6.62 -30.83 18.08
N GLN A 123 -6.62 -30.45 16.80
CA GLN A 123 -6.06 -31.27 15.71
C GLN A 123 -4.52 -31.19 15.66
N LEU A 124 -3.91 -30.20 16.32
CA LEU A 124 -2.47 -30.04 16.41
C LEU A 124 -1.91 -30.79 17.62
N CYS A 125 -0.70 -31.34 17.48
CA CYS A 125 0.05 -31.82 18.64
C CYS A 125 0.43 -30.67 19.57
N SER A 126 0.66 -30.99 20.85
CA SER A 126 0.97 -30.03 21.91
C SER A 126 2.11 -29.06 21.56
N SER A 127 3.14 -29.51 20.86
CA SER A 127 4.27 -28.66 20.46
C SER A 127 3.92 -27.59 19.42
N ALA A 128 2.88 -27.79 18.61
CA ALA A 128 2.42 -26.83 17.61
C ALA A 128 1.27 -25.94 18.11
N GLN A 129 0.59 -26.33 19.18
CA GLN A 129 -0.51 -25.55 19.76
C GLN A 129 -0.01 -24.18 20.23
N THR A 130 1.10 -24.10 20.95
CA THR A 130 1.70 -22.82 21.38
C THR A 130 1.93 -21.86 20.21
N ARG A 131 2.41 -22.38 19.08
CA ARG A 131 2.63 -21.57 17.87
C ARG A 131 1.31 -21.12 17.25
N ALA A 132 0.30 -21.98 17.23
CA ALA A 132 -1.04 -21.63 16.73
C ALA A 132 -1.68 -20.54 17.59
N THR A 133 -1.63 -20.67 18.92
CA THR A 133 -2.13 -19.67 19.86
C THR A 133 -1.53 -18.29 19.60
N ARG A 134 -0.19 -18.20 19.50
CA ARG A 134 0.49 -16.91 19.21
C ARG A 134 0.09 -16.30 17.87
N LEU A 135 -0.17 -17.12 16.85
CA LEU A 135 -0.65 -16.63 15.56
C LEU A 135 -2.09 -16.13 15.63
N TYR A 136 -2.95 -16.78 16.43
CA TYR A 136 -4.32 -16.35 16.67
C TYR A 136 -4.36 -15.03 17.46
N ASP A 137 -3.57 -14.91 18.53
CA ASP A 137 -3.45 -13.67 19.30
C ASP A 137 -3.03 -12.49 18.40
N HIS A 138 -2.05 -12.72 17.52
CA HIS A 138 -1.59 -11.71 16.58
C HIS A 138 -2.68 -11.35 15.55
N LEU A 139 -3.44 -12.33 15.06
CA LEU A 139 -4.56 -12.05 14.16
C LEU A 139 -5.63 -11.20 14.85
N ASP A 140 -5.96 -11.50 16.11
CA ASP A 140 -6.95 -10.72 16.88
C ASP A 140 -6.49 -9.30 17.11
N PHE A 141 -5.22 -9.11 17.46
CA PHE A 141 -4.63 -7.78 17.61
C PHE A 141 -4.79 -6.95 16.31
N LEU A 142 -4.43 -7.53 15.16
CA LEU A 142 -4.53 -6.85 13.88
C LEU A 142 -5.98 -6.56 13.46
N LEU A 143 -6.92 -7.44 13.78
CA LEU A 143 -8.34 -7.22 13.50
C LEU A 143 -8.94 -6.16 14.42
N TRP A 144 -8.51 -6.13 15.69
CA TRP A 144 -8.91 -5.12 16.65
C TRP A 144 -8.41 -3.73 16.24
N GLU A 145 -7.18 -3.61 15.75
CA GLU A 145 -6.62 -2.34 15.25
C GLU A 145 -7.31 -1.83 13.97
N GLN A 146 -7.91 -2.72 13.18
CA GLN A 146 -8.69 -2.36 11.99
C GLN A 146 -10.11 -1.87 12.33
N ALA A 147 -10.73 -2.40 13.39
CA ALA A 147 -12.10 -2.05 13.79
C ALA A 147 -12.37 -0.55 14.01
N PRO A 148 -11.48 0.26 14.62
CA PRO A 148 -11.70 1.70 14.81
C PRO A 148 -11.45 2.56 13.55
N MET A 149 -11.01 1.98 12.43
CA MET A 149 -10.76 2.71 11.18
C MET A 149 -11.86 2.53 10.11
N LEU A 150 -12.94 1.81 10.43
CA LEU A 150 -14.15 1.65 9.61
C LEU A 150 -15.31 2.45 10.23
#